data_AF-A0A409VLY7-F1
#
_entry.id   AF-A0A409VLY7-F1
#
_cell.length_a   1.000
_cell.length_b   1.000
_cell.length_c   1.000
_cell.angle_alpha   90.00
_cell.angle_beta   90.00
_cell.angle_gamma   90.00
#
_symmetry.space_group_name_H-M   'P 1'
#
loop_
_entity.id
_entity.type
_entity.pdbx_description
1 polymer ?
#
loop_
_entity_poly.entity_id
_entity_poly.type
_entity_poly.pdbx_seq_one_letter_code
_entity_poly.pdbx_strand_id
1 'polypeptide(L)'
;MLSQEHMASVVVKAGVGQQLVYLAGYTCTFSNPYYSQCLPGAATVTIPQSTSTITSISTTTKSTTTIGGGTTTTATTTATGAAPTGSQIRSVQAPVYHFYLQNSGGVAVLGPEASAALFTISGTISLNQAGGSKLYLNLDNSGTASYKTLTFDATATTTNWGLEGDTIITTNPRQLNFIACSTSSSTIYTLYLQTGNDTPAGVSCTLQTIHLPCLC
;
A
#
# COMPACT_ATOMS: atom_id res chain seq x y z
N MET A 1 -41.50 -12.70 -10.27
CA MET A 1 -40.62 -13.69 -10.92
C MET A 1 -39.34 -12.92 -11.27
N LEU A 2 -38.33 -12.88 -10.38
CA LEU A 2 -37.20 -13.83 -10.31
C LEU A 2 -36.62 -14.08 -11.72
N SER A 3 -35.35 -13.87 -12.06
CA SER A 3 -34.15 -13.52 -11.30
C SER A 3 -33.09 -12.96 -12.29
N GLN A 4 -32.27 -12.07 -11.76
CA GLN A 4 -30.90 -11.73 -12.16
C GLN A 4 -30.05 -12.99 -12.39
N GLU A 5 -29.05 -12.96 -13.27
CA GLU A 5 -27.68 -13.48 -12.99
C GLU A 5 -26.63 -12.79 -13.89
N HIS A 6 -25.64 -12.23 -13.19
CA HIS A 6 -24.41 -11.63 -13.70
C HIS A 6 -23.43 -12.73 -14.12
N MET A 7 -22.86 -12.62 -15.32
CA MET A 7 -21.68 -13.40 -15.72
C MET A 7 -20.42 -12.73 -15.11
N ALA A 8 -20.06 -13.12 -13.88
CA ALA A 8 -18.81 -12.73 -13.25
C ALA A 8 -17.67 -13.62 -13.78
N SER A 9 -16.82 -13.05 -14.64
CA SER A 9 -15.56 -13.68 -15.04
C SER A 9 -14.51 -13.38 -13.95
N VAL A 10 -14.26 -14.35 -13.07
CA VAL A 10 -13.26 -14.23 -12.00
C VAL A 10 -11.94 -14.81 -12.51
N VAL A 11 -10.97 -13.93 -12.77
CA VAL A 11 -9.57 -14.32 -13.01
C VAL A 11 -8.85 -14.36 -11.67
N VAL A 12 -8.59 -15.56 -11.14
CA VAL A 12 -7.77 -15.72 -9.92
C VAL A 12 -6.29 -15.83 -10.33
N LYS A 13 -5.48 -14.82 -9.99
CA LYS A 13 -4.02 -14.89 -10.08
C LYS A 13 -3.47 -15.73 -8.93
N ALA A 14 -2.80 -16.84 -9.24
CA ALA A 14 -2.11 -17.67 -8.25
C ALA A 14 -0.88 -16.94 -7.70
N GLY A 15 -0.81 -16.81 -6.37
CA GLY A 15 0.36 -16.37 -5.62
C GLY A 15 0.48 -17.22 -4.36
N VAL A 16 1.66 -17.81 -4.17
CA VAL A 16 1.96 -18.91 -3.25
C VAL A 16 1.65 -18.54 -1.80
N GLY A 17 0.71 -19.25 -1.15
CA GLY A 17 0.53 -19.22 0.30
C GLY A 17 -0.87 -18.95 0.87
N GLN A 18 -1.92 -18.80 0.06
CA GLN A 18 -3.29 -18.60 0.57
C GLN A 18 -4.11 -19.89 0.43
N GLN A 19 -4.69 -20.34 1.54
CA GLN A 19 -5.66 -21.43 1.64
C GLN A 19 -6.68 -21.35 0.49
N LEU A 20 -6.70 -22.36 -0.38
CA LEU A 20 -7.74 -22.55 -1.39
C LEU A 20 -9.09 -22.71 -0.67
N VAL A 21 -9.88 -21.63 -0.60
CA VAL A 21 -11.31 -21.77 -0.31
C VAL A 21 -11.92 -22.39 -1.55
N TYR A 22 -12.10 -23.70 -1.50
CA TYR A 22 -12.76 -24.49 -2.52
C TYR A 22 -14.23 -24.07 -2.59
N LEU A 23 -14.56 -23.13 -3.48
CA LEU A 23 -15.96 -22.94 -3.88
C LEU A 23 -16.40 -24.23 -4.57
N ALA A 24 -17.26 -24.99 -3.90
CA ALA A 24 -17.81 -26.24 -4.42
C ALA A 24 -18.37 -26.05 -5.84
N GLY A 25 -17.86 -26.82 -6.81
CA GLY A 25 -18.34 -26.82 -8.21
C GLY A 25 -17.31 -26.41 -9.28
N TYR A 26 -16.10 -25.99 -8.88
CA TYR A 26 -15.03 -25.64 -9.82
C TYR A 26 -13.88 -26.65 -9.76
N THR A 27 -13.46 -27.15 -10.93
CA THR A 27 -12.26 -27.98 -11.07
C THR A 27 -11.19 -27.16 -11.77
N CYS A 28 -10.03 -26.98 -11.12
CA CYS A 28 -8.92 -26.23 -11.69
C CYS A 28 -7.94 -27.16 -12.41
N THR A 29 -7.76 -26.93 -13.70
CA THR A 29 -6.77 -27.64 -14.52
C THR A 29 -5.47 -26.82 -14.51
N PHE A 30 -4.40 -27.43 -13.99
CA PHE A 30 -3.07 -26.86 -14.06
C PHE A 30 -2.55 -26.94 -15.51
N SER A 31 -2.04 -25.83 -16.05
CA SER A 31 -1.45 -25.79 -17.39
C SER A 31 0.05 -25.54 -17.32
N ASN A 32 0.47 -24.48 -16.61
CA ASN A 32 1.89 -24.18 -16.41
C ASN A 32 2.11 -23.40 -15.11
N PRO A 33 3.37 -23.20 -14.67
CA PRO A 33 3.70 -22.57 -13.39
C PRO A 33 3.14 -21.15 -13.19
N TYR A 34 2.74 -20.46 -14.27
CA TYR A 34 2.20 -19.10 -14.23
C TYR A 34 0.71 -19.04 -14.52
N TYR A 35 0.06 -20.16 -14.86
CA TYR A 35 -1.32 -20.19 -15.31
C TYR A 35 -2.07 -21.47 -14.92
N SER A 36 -3.17 -21.29 -14.19
CA SER A 36 -4.15 -22.33 -13.89
C SER A 36 -5.54 -21.77 -14.18
N GLN A 37 -6.38 -22.57 -14.83
CA GLN A 37 -7.73 -22.17 -15.21
C GLN A 37 -8.75 -23.09 -14.52
N CYS A 38 -9.70 -22.48 -13.81
CA CYS A 38 -10.79 -23.19 -13.14
C CYS A 38 -12.01 -23.22 -14.05
N LEU A 39 -12.42 -24.44 -14.42
CA LEU A 39 -13.61 -24.68 -15.23
C LEU A 39 -14.73 -25.19 -14.32
N PRO A 40 -15.98 -24.72 -14.49
CA PRO A 40 -17.12 -25.30 -13.80
C PRO A 40 -17.32 -26.73 -14.31
N GLY A 41 -17.22 -27.70 -13.41
CA GLY A 41 -17.28 -29.12 -13.74
C GLY A 41 -17.78 -29.89 -12.52
N ALA A 42 -18.85 -30.67 -12.71
CA ALA A 42 -19.44 -31.50 -11.68
C ALA A 42 -18.42 -32.56 -11.23
N ALA A 43 -17.86 -32.40 -10.04
CA ALA A 43 -16.98 -33.39 -9.44
C ALA A 43 -17.71 -34.11 -8.29
N THR A 44 -17.90 -35.42 -8.47
CA THR A 44 -18.16 -36.37 -7.40
C THR A 44 -17.00 -36.38 -6.42
N VAL A 45 -17.33 -36.33 -5.13
CA VAL A 45 -16.37 -36.26 -4.03
C VAL A 45 -15.68 -37.62 -3.86
N THR A 46 -14.34 -37.64 -3.92
CA THR A 46 -13.55 -38.71 -3.31
C THR A 46 -12.27 -38.10 -2.74
N ILE A 47 -12.05 -38.29 -1.44
CA ILE A 47 -10.96 -37.71 -0.66
C ILE A 47 -9.84 -38.76 -0.54
N PRO A 48 -8.56 -38.39 -0.70
CA PRO A 48 -7.48 -39.14 -0.07
C PRO A 48 -6.71 -38.31 0.97
N GLN A 49 -6.36 -39.01 2.04
CA GLN A 49 -5.67 -38.59 3.27
C GLN A 49 -4.14 -38.79 3.16
N SER A 50 -3.41 -38.18 4.12
CA SER A 50 -2.10 -38.60 4.68
C SER A 50 -0.83 -37.96 4.05
N THR A 51 0.30 -37.67 4.72
CA THR A 51 0.80 -37.69 6.14
C THR A 51 2.05 -36.79 6.18
N SER A 52 2.36 -36.14 7.32
CA SER A 52 3.58 -35.32 7.52
C SER A 52 4.84 -36.15 7.77
N THR A 53 6.01 -35.69 7.29
CA THR A 53 7.33 -36.18 7.71
C THR A 53 8.29 -35.02 7.96
N ILE A 54 8.96 -35.03 9.10
CA ILE A 54 9.96 -34.04 9.56
C ILE A 54 11.36 -34.61 9.27
N THR A 55 12.26 -33.80 8.69
CA THR A 55 13.69 -34.13 8.62
C THR A 55 14.53 -32.92 9.02
N SER A 56 15.28 -33.06 10.12
CA SER A 56 16.32 -32.14 10.57
C SER A 56 17.65 -32.40 9.86
N ILE A 57 18.38 -31.35 9.51
CA ILE A 57 19.81 -31.43 9.18
C ILE A 57 20.55 -30.18 9.71
N SER A 58 21.64 -30.45 10.43
CA SER A 58 22.63 -29.52 10.96
C SER A 58 23.85 -29.48 10.02
N THR A 59 24.56 -28.34 9.90
CA THR A 59 26.04 -28.18 10.08
C THR A 59 26.64 -26.88 9.49
N THR A 60 27.33 -26.11 10.36
CA THR A 60 28.63 -25.38 10.28
C THR A 60 29.14 -24.50 9.09
N THR A 61 29.33 -23.20 9.42
CA THR A 61 30.49 -22.27 9.31
C THR A 61 31.35 -22.01 8.05
N LYS A 62 31.43 -20.69 7.74
CA LYS A 62 32.59 -19.79 7.49
C LYS A 62 33.30 -19.81 6.12
N SER A 63 33.33 -18.63 5.47
CA SER A 63 34.56 -18.09 4.83
C SER A 63 34.50 -16.58 4.63
N THR A 64 35.62 -15.96 4.99
CA THR A 64 36.00 -14.55 4.90
C THR A 64 36.65 -14.31 3.54
N THR A 65 36.36 -13.20 2.86
CA THR A 65 37.24 -12.70 1.79
C THR A 65 37.34 -11.19 1.85
N THR A 66 38.57 -10.72 2.06
CA THR A 66 39.00 -9.33 2.14
C THR A 66 39.71 -8.97 0.82
N ILE A 67 39.21 -8.00 0.07
CA ILE A 67 39.91 -7.22 -0.98
C ILE A 67 39.14 -5.88 -1.05
N GLY A 68 39.68 -4.67 -0.93
CA GLY A 68 41.03 -4.17 -1.15
C GLY A 68 41.00 -3.09 -2.24
N GLY A 69 40.82 -1.81 -1.84
CA GLY A 69 41.33 -0.63 -2.56
C GLY A 69 40.55 -0.10 -3.78
N GLY A 70 39.91 1.05 -3.60
CA GLY A 70 39.31 1.86 -4.68
C GLY A 70 38.64 3.12 -4.14
N THR A 71 39.40 3.95 -3.42
CA THR A 71 38.95 5.27 -2.94
C THR A 71 38.76 6.22 -4.12
N THR A 72 37.54 6.28 -4.63
CA THR A 72 37.04 7.47 -5.33
C THR A 72 36.23 8.25 -4.30
N THR A 73 36.81 9.31 -3.77
CA THR A 73 36.15 10.24 -2.86
C THR A 73 35.06 11.01 -3.61
N THR A 74 33.89 10.41 -3.74
CA THR A 74 32.66 11.18 -3.97
C THR A 74 32.41 11.95 -2.69
N ALA A 75 32.54 13.29 -2.75
CA ALA A 75 32.20 14.15 -1.64
C ALA A 75 30.74 13.89 -1.24
N THR A 76 30.56 13.14 -0.15
CA THR A 76 29.27 13.04 0.52
C THR A 76 29.05 14.40 1.16
N THR A 77 28.19 15.21 0.57
CA THR A 77 27.63 16.38 1.23
C THR A 77 26.96 15.87 2.50
N THR A 78 27.66 16.02 3.63
CA THR A 78 27.10 15.72 4.94
C THR A 78 25.99 16.75 5.13
N ALA A 79 24.74 16.33 4.94
CA ALA A 79 23.59 17.18 5.21
C ALA A 79 23.64 17.52 6.70
N THR A 80 24.06 18.75 7.02
CA THR A 80 24.13 19.31 8.38
C THR A 80 22.75 19.67 8.96
N GLY A 81 21.69 19.10 8.40
CA GLY A 81 20.32 19.30 8.86
C GLY A 81 19.94 18.31 9.96
N ALA A 82 19.08 18.74 10.89
CA ALA A 82 18.45 17.82 11.82
C ALA A 82 17.76 16.67 11.07
N ALA A 83 17.91 15.44 11.58
CA ALA A 83 17.23 14.28 11.02
C ALA A 83 15.70 14.48 11.08
N PRO A 84 14.96 14.08 10.04
CA PRO A 84 13.51 14.03 10.08
C PRO A 84 13.01 13.26 11.31
N THR A 85 11.97 13.77 11.95
CA THR A 85 11.29 13.13 13.10
C THR A 85 9.80 12.98 12.79
N GLY A 86 9.06 12.22 13.60
CA GLY A 86 7.62 12.07 13.47
C GLY A 86 7.19 10.62 13.28
N SER A 87 5.94 10.43 12.89
CA SER A 87 5.35 9.12 12.64
C SER A 87 5.24 8.87 11.15
N GLN A 88 5.43 7.63 10.72
CA GLN A 88 4.99 7.22 9.39
C GLN A 88 3.45 7.19 9.34
N ILE A 89 2.89 7.18 8.15
CA ILE A 89 1.45 6.94 7.91
C ILE A 89 1.37 5.83 6.87
N ARG A 90 0.54 4.81 7.08
CA ARG A 90 0.47 3.61 6.22
C ARG A 90 -0.95 3.12 5.97
N SER A 91 -1.16 2.40 4.88
CA SER A 91 -2.37 1.62 4.63
C SER A 91 -2.28 0.24 5.30
N VAL A 92 -3.44 -0.29 5.71
CA VAL A 92 -3.55 -1.54 6.47
C VAL A 92 -4.36 -2.61 5.73
N GLN A 93 -4.63 -2.41 4.45
CA GLN A 93 -5.38 -3.34 3.60
C GLN A 93 -4.70 -3.53 2.24
N ALA A 94 -4.90 -4.69 1.64
CA ALA A 94 -4.47 -4.97 0.28
C ALA A 94 -5.19 -4.03 -0.74
N PRO A 95 -4.60 -3.76 -1.91
CA PRO A 95 -3.30 -4.23 -2.41
C PRO A 95 -2.10 -3.43 -1.88
N VAL A 96 -2.34 -2.35 -1.14
CA VAL A 96 -1.32 -1.43 -0.62
C VAL A 96 -0.96 -1.71 0.84
N TYR A 97 -1.10 -2.95 1.30
CA TYR A 97 -0.80 -3.30 2.70
C TYR A 97 0.67 -2.97 3.01
N HIS A 98 0.93 -2.25 4.09
CA HIS A 98 2.27 -1.77 4.46
C HIS A 98 2.92 -0.87 3.41
N PHE A 99 2.12 -0.18 2.60
CA PHE A 99 2.62 0.97 1.86
C PHE A 99 2.43 2.23 2.70
N TYR A 100 3.42 3.10 2.61
CA TYR A 100 3.58 4.26 3.45
C TYR A 100 3.40 5.52 2.62
N LEU A 101 2.78 6.55 3.23
CA LEU A 101 2.59 7.86 2.63
C LEU A 101 3.95 8.53 2.38
N GLN A 102 4.11 9.08 1.19
CA GLN A 102 5.35 9.71 0.73
C GLN A 102 5.05 10.89 -0.18
N ASN A 103 6.04 11.77 -0.30
CA ASN A 103 6.02 12.86 -1.27
C ASN A 103 6.76 12.45 -2.55
N SER A 104 6.05 12.38 -3.67
CA SER A 104 6.63 12.18 -4.99
C SER A 104 6.40 13.43 -5.84
N GLY A 105 7.36 14.36 -5.84
CA GLY A 105 7.29 15.57 -6.66
C GLY A 105 6.13 16.51 -6.31
N GLY A 106 5.72 16.57 -5.05
CA GLY A 106 4.57 17.34 -4.57
C GLY A 106 3.27 16.55 -4.55
N VAL A 107 3.25 15.32 -5.08
CA VAL A 107 2.06 14.45 -5.09
C VAL A 107 2.13 13.46 -3.94
N ALA A 108 1.02 13.29 -3.22
CA ALA A 108 0.89 12.26 -2.21
C ALA A 108 0.73 10.87 -2.84
N VAL A 109 1.67 9.97 -2.51
CA VAL A 109 1.65 8.59 -2.97
C VAL A 109 1.82 7.62 -1.81
N LEU A 110 1.37 6.39 -1.99
CA LEU A 110 1.68 5.24 -1.15
C LEU A 110 2.75 4.39 -1.84
N GLY A 111 3.78 4.00 -1.11
CA GLY A 111 4.87 3.16 -1.62
C GLY A 111 5.65 2.40 -0.55
N PRO A 112 6.81 1.81 -0.89
CA PRO A 112 7.59 0.97 0.03
C PRO A 112 8.10 1.73 1.27
N GLU A 113 8.31 1.00 2.37
CA GLU A 113 8.78 1.57 3.64
C GLU A 113 10.11 2.32 3.54
N ALA A 114 11.02 1.85 2.66
CA ALA A 114 12.35 2.44 2.50
C ALA A 114 12.30 3.92 2.06
N SER A 115 11.20 4.35 1.46
CA SER A 115 10.95 5.74 1.05
C SER A 115 9.84 6.42 1.85
N ALA A 116 9.41 5.80 2.96
CA ALA A 116 8.38 6.34 3.83
C ALA A 116 8.81 7.70 4.42
N ALA A 117 7.86 8.61 4.43
CA ALA A 117 8.03 9.91 5.06
C ALA A 117 7.69 9.89 6.56
N LEU A 118 8.21 10.87 7.29
CA LEU A 118 7.88 11.10 8.70
C LEU A 118 7.06 12.39 8.85
N PHE A 119 5.96 12.27 9.59
CA PHE A 119 4.94 13.29 9.71
C PHE A 119 4.72 13.73 11.16
N THR A 120 4.42 15.02 11.34
CA THR A 120 3.80 15.55 12.55
C THR A 120 2.33 15.83 12.27
N ILE A 121 1.44 15.38 13.17
CA ILE A 121 0.00 15.52 13.05
C ILE A 121 -0.49 16.39 14.20
N SER A 122 -1.04 17.57 13.89
CA SER A 122 -1.56 18.53 14.88
C SER A 122 -2.44 19.58 14.21
N GLY A 123 -3.65 19.19 13.78
CA GLY A 123 -4.54 20.02 12.95
C GLY A 123 -4.10 20.10 11.47
N THR A 124 -2.80 20.05 11.22
CA THR A 124 -2.19 19.83 9.91
C THR A 124 -1.43 18.50 9.91
N ILE A 125 -1.08 17.99 8.73
CA ILE A 125 -0.12 16.89 8.58
C ILE A 125 1.11 17.47 7.88
N SER A 126 2.21 17.62 8.61
CA SER A 126 3.45 18.17 8.07
C SER A 126 4.50 17.07 7.86
N LEU A 127 4.96 16.90 6.63
CA LEU A 127 6.17 16.17 6.26
C LEU A 127 7.38 16.91 6.82
N ASN A 128 8.15 16.26 7.70
CA ASN A 128 9.37 16.83 8.25
C ASN A 128 10.55 16.50 7.33
N GLN A 129 11.16 17.53 6.74
CA GLN A 129 12.31 17.37 5.85
C GLN A 129 13.62 17.52 6.62
N ALA A 130 14.71 17.03 6.03
CA ALA A 130 16.04 17.31 6.53
C ALA A 130 16.28 18.83 6.57
N GLY A 131 16.94 19.32 7.63
CA GLY A 131 17.20 20.76 7.81
C GLY A 131 16.04 21.54 8.42
N GLY A 132 14.96 20.86 8.84
CA GLY A 132 13.86 21.47 9.61
C GLY A 132 12.77 22.14 8.76
N SER A 133 12.93 22.19 7.44
CA SER A 133 11.85 22.59 6.53
C SER A 133 10.69 21.60 6.58
N LYS A 134 9.49 22.08 6.20
CA LYS A 134 8.27 21.28 6.20
C LYS A 134 7.52 21.43 4.89
N LEU A 135 6.87 20.35 4.47
CA LEU A 135 5.78 20.40 3.50
C LEU A 135 4.50 19.94 4.20
N TYR A 136 3.35 20.38 3.74
CA TYR A 136 2.07 20.10 4.36
C TYR A 136 1.19 19.33 3.39
N LEU A 137 0.59 18.24 3.88
CA LEU A 137 -0.40 17.50 3.14
C LEU A 137 -1.67 18.33 3.02
N ASN A 138 -2.03 18.72 1.81
CA ASN A 138 -3.17 19.57 1.53
C ASN A 138 -4.16 18.85 0.63
N LEU A 139 -5.45 19.11 0.85
CA LEU A 139 -6.53 18.78 -0.05
C LEU A 139 -6.67 19.88 -1.10
N ASP A 140 -6.64 19.48 -2.37
CA ASP A 140 -7.17 20.30 -3.43
C ASP A 140 -8.69 20.17 -3.45
N ASN A 141 -9.36 21.21 -2.96
CA ASN A 141 -10.82 21.30 -2.96
C ASN A 141 -11.39 21.83 -4.27
N SER A 142 -10.55 22.06 -5.28
CA SER A 142 -11.02 22.43 -6.61
C SER A 142 -11.69 21.24 -7.31
N GLY A 143 -12.54 21.55 -8.30
CA GLY A 143 -13.25 20.56 -9.09
C GLY A 143 -14.51 19.98 -8.42
N THR A 144 -15.28 19.25 -9.23
CA THR A 144 -16.60 18.71 -8.86
C THR A 144 -16.60 17.22 -8.57
N ALA A 145 -15.48 16.53 -8.83
CA ALA A 145 -15.35 15.11 -8.52
C ALA A 145 -15.46 14.88 -7.00
N SER A 146 -16.04 13.74 -6.65
CA SER A 146 -16.19 13.26 -5.29
C SER A 146 -14.95 12.51 -4.77
N TYR A 147 -13.78 12.89 -5.27
CA TYR A 147 -12.47 12.64 -4.69
C TYR A 147 -11.63 13.92 -4.75
N LYS A 148 -10.70 14.10 -3.81
CA LYS A 148 -9.83 15.28 -3.69
C LYS A 148 -8.38 14.86 -3.84
N THR A 149 -7.64 15.61 -4.66
CA THR A 149 -6.20 15.36 -4.82
C THR A 149 -5.46 15.81 -3.55
N LEU A 150 -4.33 15.16 -3.31
CA LEU A 150 -3.50 15.40 -2.14
C LEU A 150 -2.13 15.89 -2.59
N THR A 151 -1.74 17.07 -2.11
CA THR A 151 -0.47 17.72 -2.46
C THR A 151 0.41 17.92 -1.23
N PHE A 152 1.72 18.10 -1.46
CA PHE A 152 2.69 18.49 -0.46
C PHE A 152 3.26 19.87 -0.80
N ASP A 153 2.76 20.90 -0.13
CA ASP A 153 3.15 22.29 -0.36
C ASP A 153 3.84 22.92 0.84
N ALA A 154 4.57 24.02 0.64
CA ALA A 154 5.24 24.72 1.74
C ALA A 154 4.26 25.38 2.74
N THR A 155 3.01 25.58 2.34
CA THR A 155 1.97 26.24 3.15
C THR A 155 0.85 25.24 3.45
N ALA A 156 0.44 25.17 4.72
CA ALA A 156 -0.75 24.41 5.11
C ALA A 156 -2.02 25.16 4.70
N THR A 157 -2.79 24.59 3.77
CA THR A 157 -4.14 25.06 3.41
C THR A 157 -5.23 24.18 4.01
N THR A 158 -4.90 22.91 4.30
CA THR A 158 -5.79 22.00 5.03
C THR A 158 -5.40 21.94 6.50
N THR A 159 -6.27 22.47 7.37
CA THR A 159 -6.00 22.71 8.80
C THR A 159 -6.95 21.96 9.73
N ASN A 160 -7.72 21.03 9.18
CA ASN A 160 -8.71 20.22 9.88
C ASN A 160 -8.35 18.72 9.88
N TRP A 161 -7.08 18.37 9.64
CA TRP A 161 -6.61 17.00 9.80
C TRP A 161 -6.66 16.58 11.27
N GLY A 162 -6.99 15.32 11.53
CA GLY A 162 -7.08 14.77 12.86
C GLY A 162 -6.90 13.25 12.88
N LEU A 163 -7.10 12.69 14.07
CA LEU A 163 -7.04 11.26 14.33
C LEU A 163 -8.35 10.79 14.95
N GLU A 164 -8.81 9.62 14.53
CA GLU A 164 -9.81 8.82 15.24
C GLU A 164 -9.16 7.48 15.59
N GLY A 165 -8.76 7.34 16.86
CA GLY A 165 -7.79 6.30 17.22
C GLY A 165 -6.45 6.56 16.53
N ASP A 166 -5.99 5.62 15.71
CA ASP A 166 -4.80 5.75 14.86
C ASP A 166 -5.13 6.14 13.41
N THR A 167 -6.42 6.25 13.05
CA THR A 167 -6.87 6.50 11.68
C THR A 167 -6.79 7.98 11.37
N ILE A 168 -6.19 8.33 10.23
CA ILE A 168 -6.14 9.70 9.72
C ILE A 168 -7.51 10.10 9.17
N ILE A 169 -8.00 11.26 9.60
CA ILE A 169 -9.27 11.82 9.15
C ILE A 169 -9.16 13.31 8.83
N THR A 170 -10.04 13.83 7.99
CA THR A 170 -10.48 15.23 8.13
C THR A 170 -11.55 15.29 9.19
N THR A 171 -11.62 16.39 9.95
CA THR A 171 -12.58 16.55 11.05
C THR A 171 -13.84 17.34 10.65
N ASN A 172 -13.76 18.18 9.63
CA ASN A 172 -14.90 18.99 9.18
C ASN A 172 -14.87 19.31 7.66
N PRO A 173 -15.69 18.65 6.82
CA PRO A 173 -16.53 17.51 7.18
C PRO A 173 -15.66 16.31 7.58
N ARG A 174 -16.22 15.40 8.39
CA ARG A 174 -15.51 14.18 8.79
C ARG A 174 -15.36 13.24 7.61
N GLN A 175 -14.12 12.96 7.17
CA GLN A 175 -13.81 11.97 6.13
C GLN A 175 -12.61 11.12 6.54
N LEU A 176 -12.70 9.83 6.26
CA LEU A 176 -11.66 8.82 6.56
C LEU A 176 -11.38 7.88 5.39
N ASN A 177 -12.19 8.00 4.33
CA ASN A 177 -12.09 7.16 3.15
C ASN A 177 -11.07 7.78 2.21
N PHE A 178 -10.07 7.00 1.85
CA PHE A 178 -9.12 7.31 0.80
C PHE A 178 -9.29 6.34 -0.35
N ILE A 179 -8.81 6.73 -1.53
CA ILE A 179 -8.62 5.79 -2.63
C ILE A 179 -7.15 5.78 -3.03
N ALA A 180 -6.59 4.58 -3.11
CA ALA A 180 -5.25 4.33 -3.64
C ALA A 180 -5.39 3.85 -5.08
N CYS A 181 -4.89 4.65 -6.02
CA CYS A 181 -5.02 4.42 -7.45
C CYS A 181 -3.69 3.97 -8.07
N SER A 182 -3.74 2.91 -8.88
CA SER A 182 -2.57 2.34 -9.54
C SER A 182 -1.85 3.37 -10.40
N THR A 183 -0.52 3.37 -10.36
CA THR A 183 0.31 4.11 -11.32
C THR A 183 0.88 3.15 -12.37
N SER A 184 1.78 3.65 -13.23
CA SER A 184 2.59 2.78 -14.10
C SER A 184 3.56 1.87 -13.34
N SER A 185 3.81 2.14 -12.05
CA SER A 185 4.57 1.28 -11.15
C SER A 185 3.64 0.43 -10.29
N SER A 186 3.98 -0.86 -10.13
CA SER A 186 3.24 -1.77 -9.23
C SER A 186 3.48 -1.50 -7.74
N THR A 187 4.50 -0.69 -7.40
CA THR A 187 4.88 -0.37 -6.02
C THR A 187 4.49 1.04 -5.60
N ILE A 188 3.87 1.83 -6.49
CA ILE A 188 3.47 3.20 -6.20
C ILE A 188 2.00 3.39 -6.57
N TYR A 189 1.24 3.93 -5.62
CA TYR A 189 -0.18 4.27 -5.80
C TYR A 189 -0.38 5.74 -5.47
N THR A 190 -1.08 6.47 -6.33
CA THR A 190 -1.47 7.85 -6.01
C THR A 190 -2.61 7.83 -5.01
N LEU A 191 -2.53 8.66 -3.98
CA LEU A 191 -3.53 8.73 -2.92
C LEU A 191 -4.45 9.93 -3.12
N TYR A 192 -5.75 9.70 -2.93
CA TYR A 192 -6.78 10.75 -2.92
C TYR A 192 -7.67 10.58 -1.69
N LEU A 193 -8.23 11.68 -1.19
CA LEU A 193 -9.31 11.61 -0.19
C LEU A 193 -10.63 11.43 -0.94
N GLN A 194 -11.40 10.40 -0.59
CA GLN A 194 -12.68 10.13 -1.23
C GLN A 194 -13.83 10.79 -0.43
N THR A 195 -14.65 11.59 -1.11
CA THR A 195 -15.81 12.28 -0.54
C THR A 195 -17.14 11.76 -1.10
N GLY A 196 -17.10 10.79 -2.02
CA GLY A 196 -18.25 10.11 -2.63
C GLY A 196 -17.82 8.82 -3.32
N ASN A 197 -18.13 8.66 -4.61
CA ASN A 197 -17.90 7.42 -5.37
C ASN A 197 -17.14 7.60 -6.68
N ASP A 198 -16.78 8.83 -7.06
CA ASP A 198 -15.95 9.07 -8.24
C ASP A 198 -14.53 8.53 -8.02
N THR A 199 -13.91 8.07 -9.10
CA THR A 199 -12.50 7.70 -9.13
C THR A 199 -11.83 8.31 -10.37
N PRO A 200 -10.52 8.61 -10.34
CA PRO A 200 -9.80 9.07 -11.52
C PRO A 200 -9.98 8.12 -12.72
N ALA A 201 -10.22 8.69 -13.89
CA ALA A 201 -10.45 7.91 -15.12
C ALA A 201 -9.18 7.19 -15.59
N GLY A 202 -9.35 6.00 -16.15
CA GLY A 202 -8.24 5.24 -16.78
C GLY A 202 -7.28 4.55 -15.82
N VAL A 203 -7.54 4.57 -14.51
CA VAL A 203 -6.75 3.89 -13.48
C VAL A 203 -7.64 3.04 -12.58
N SER A 204 -7.09 1.98 -12.01
CA SER A 204 -7.79 1.16 -11.01
C SER A 204 -7.52 1.71 -9.62
N CYS A 205 -8.58 1.93 -8.84
CA CYS A 205 -8.48 2.44 -7.48
C CYS A 205 -9.08 1.45 -6.48
N THR A 206 -8.56 1.48 -5.26
CA THR A 206 -9.08 0.67 -4.15
C THR A 206 -9.35 1.56 -2.95
N LEU A 207 -10.46 1.32 -2.25
CA LEU A 207 -10.81 2.02 -1.02
C LEU A 207 -9.81 1.67 0.08
N GLN A 208 -9.33 2.68 0.80
CA GLN A 208 -8.34 2.53 1.86
C GLN A 208 -8.70 3.43 3.05
N THR A 209 -8.23 3.01 4.21
CA THR A 209 -7.99 3.89 5.36
C THR A 209 -6.48 3.95 5.59
N ILE A 210 -6.00 5.09 6.09
CA ILE A 210 -4.57 5.25 6.41
C ILE A 210 -4.42 5.54 7.89
N HIS A 211 -3.37 4.98 8.47
CA HIS A 211 -3.19 4.89 9.91
C HIS A 211 -1.78 5.27 10.31
N LEU A 212 -1.63 5.77 11.53
CA LEU A 212 -0.34 5.73 12.20
C LEU A 212 0.04 4.25 12.44
N PRO A 213 1.33 3.89 12.36
CA PRO A 213 1.81 2.64 12.89
C PRO A 213 1.34 2.50 14.33
N CYS A 214 0.73 1.36 14.66
CA CYS A 214 0.42 1.04 16.03
C CYS A 214 1.71 1.17 16.85
N LEU A 215 1.68 2.01 17.89
CA LEU A 215 2.76 2.10 18.87
C LEU A 215 2.77 0.77 19.62
N CYS A 216 3.71 -0.10 19.26
CA CYS A 216 3.98 -1.35 19.98
C CYS A 216 4.50 -1.06 21.38
#